data_AF-A0A4S8JLD2-F1
#
_entry.id   AF-A0A4S8JLD2-F1
#
_cell.length_a   1.000
_cell.length_b   1.000
_cell.length_c   1.000
_cell.angle_alpha   90.00
_cell.angle_beta   90.00
_cell.angle_gamma   90.00
#
_symmetry.space_group_name_H-M   'P 1'
#
loop_
_entity.id
_entity.type
_entity.pdbx_description
1 polymer ?
#
loop_
_entity_poly.entity_id
_entity_poly.type
_entity_poly.pdbx_seq_one_letter_code
_entity_poly.pdbx_strand_id
1 'polypeptide(L)'
;MDQPGSVTLPEGLRDTKRINYYKSYITELKRAMDDGATVIGYFAWSLLDNFEWRLGYTSRFGLVYVDFKTNMRYPKESAYWFKNMLKREKNN
;
A
#
# COMPACT_ATOMS: atom_id res chain seq x y z
N MET A 1 -0.17 9.02 2.54
CA MET A 1 -0.13 7.66 1.97
C MET A 1 1.32 7.22 1.85
N ASP A 2 2.16 8.09 1.31
CA ASP A 2 3.60 7.93 1.19
C ASP A 2 4.36 8.14 2.51
N GLN A 3 5.63 7.75 2.46
CA GLN A 3 6.65 8.02 3.48
C GLN A 3 7.82 8.78 2.82
N PRO A 4 8.58 9.57 3.59
CA PRO A 4 9.81 10.17 3.10
C PRO A 4 10.79 9.13 2.57
N GLY A 5 11.52 9.44 1.50
CA GLY A 5 12.53 8.56 0.91
C GLY A 5 13.70 8.24 1.85
N SER A 6 13.96 9.15 2.79
CA SER A 6 14.98 9.04 3.84
C SER A 6 14.57 8.17 5.04
N VAL A 7 13.35 7.62 5.06
CA VAL A 7 12.88 6.75 6.15
C VAL A 7 13.80 5.53 6.29
N THR A 8 14.13 5.16 7.53
CA THR A 8 14.94 3.96 7.78
C THR A 8 14.15 2.69 7.45
N LEU A 9 14.82 1.58 7.19
CA LEU A 9 14.14 0.30 6.92
C LEU A 9 13.16 -0.07 8.05
N PRO A 10 13.55 -0.12 9.35
CA PRO A 10 12.62 -0.52 10.42
C PRO A 10 11.40 0.39 10.59
N GLU A 11 11.53 1.68 10.29
CA GLU A 11 10.40 2.63 10.30
C GLU A 11 9.56 2.52 9.01
N GLY A 12 10.21 2.31 7.87
CA GLY A 12 9.58 2.14 6.57
C GLY A 12 8.67 0.91 6.50
N LEU A 13 9.01 -0.15 7.23
CA LEU A 13 8.19 -1.36 7.35
C LEU A 13 6.93 -1.15 8.21
N ARG A 14 6.96 -0.24 9.19
CA ARG A 14 5.86 0.06 10.11
C ARG A 14 5.02 1.22 9.59
N ASP A 15 4.25 0.95 8.54
CA ASP A 15 3.55 1.96 7.74
C ASP A 15 2.05 2.07 8.03
N THR A 16 1.68 2.19 9.31
CA THR A 16 0.27 2.26 9.77
C THR A 16 -0.53 3.37 9.08
N LYS A 17 0.09 4.51 8.76
CA LYS A 17 -0.56 5.59 8.00
C LYS A 17 -1.03 5.14 6.61
N ARG A 18 -0.27 4.26 5.94
CA ARG A 18 -0.62 3.67 4.64
C ARG A 18 -1.75 2.65 4.78
N ILE A 19 -1.74 1.83 5.84
CA ILE A 19 -2.85 0.93 6.18
C ILE A 19 -4.15 1.72 6.35
N ASN A 20 -4.13 2.77 7.17
CA ASN A 20 -5.32 3.59 7.42
C ASN A 20 -5.83 4.27 6.15
N TYR A 21 -4.92 4.72 5.28
CA TYR A 21 -5.28 5.27 3.97
C TYR A 21 -6.00 4.24 3.09
N TYR A 22 -5.46 3.04 2.93
CA TYR A 22 -6.13 2.01 2.13
C TYR A 22 -7.46 1.59 2.73
N LYS A 23 -7.51 1.40 4.06
CA LYS A 23 -8.74 1.04 4.77
C LYS A 23 -9.83 2.08 4.51
N SER A 24 -9.55 3.37 4.66
CA SER A 24 -10.57 4.41 4.46
C SER A 24 -11.05 4.48 3.02
N TYR A 25 -10.15 4.45 2.04
CA TYR A 25 -10.54 4.53 0.63
C TYR A 25 -11.32 3.30 0.15
N ILE A 26 -10.95 2.10 0.61
CA ILE A 26 -11.67 0.87 0.27
C ILE A 26 -13.05 0.85 0.95
N THR A 27 -13.18 1.38 2.17
CA THR A 27 -14.50 1.54 2.82
C THR A 27 -15.42 2.46 2.02
N GLU A 28 -14.94 3.62 1.58
CA GLU A 28 -15.77 4.53 0.78
C GLU A 28 -16.04 3.97 -0.63
N LEU A 29 -15.08 3.24 -1.23
CA LEU A 29 -15.31 2.53 -2.49
C LEU A 29 -16.43 1.50 -2.36
N LYS A 30 -16.43 0.74 -1.25
CA LYS A 30 -17.50 -0.22 -0.95
C LYS A 30 -18.86 0.47 -0.79
N ARG A 31 -18.92 1.63 -0.13
CA ARG A 31 -20.16 2.42 -0.04
C ARG A 31 -20.66 2.86 -1.40
N ALA A 32 -19.78 3.38 -2.26
CA ALA A 32 -20.16 3.74 -3.61
C ALA A 32 -20.71 2.54 -4.41
N MET A 33 -20.15 1.34 -4.22
CA MET A 33 -20.68 0.12 -4.81
C MET A 33 -22.07 -0.24 -4.26
N ASP A 34 -22.29 -0.06 -2.96
CA ASP A 34 -23.59 -0.29 -2.32
C ASP A 34 -24.66 0.70 -2.80
N ASP A 35 -24.25 1.92 -3.16
CA ASP A 35 -25.10 2.95 -3.76
C ASP A 35 -25.30 2.79 -5.29
N GLY A 36 -24.78 1.70 -5.88
CA GLY A 36 -25.04 1.31 -7.27
C GLY A 36 -23.90 1.54 -8.27
N ALA A 37 -22.74 2.04 -7.83
CA ALA A 37 -21.58 2.17 -8.72
C ALA A 37 -21.03 0.80 -9.14
N THR A 38 -20.78 0.60 -10.43
CA THR A 38 -20.14 -0.62 -10.94
C THR A 38 -18.62 -0.50 -10.85
N VAL A 39 -18.02 -1.18 -9.87
CA VAL A 39 -16.56 -1.24 -9.66
C VAL A 39 -16.08 -2.67 -9.87
N ILE A 40 -15.18 -2.86 -10.85
CA ILE A 40 -14.70 -4.19 -11.24
C ILE A 40 -13.29 -4.52 -10.72
N GLY A 41 -12.61 -3.56 -10.09
CA GLY A 41 -11.26 -3.76 -9.59
C GLY A 41 -10.69 -2.55 -8.84
N TYR A 42 -9.62 -2.80 -8.10
CA TYR A 42 -8.87 -1.79 -7.36
C TYR A 42 -7.37 -2.10 -7.48
N PHE A 43 -6.57 -1.09 -7.83
CA PHE A 43 -5.12 -1.20 -7.93
C PHE A 43 -4.44 -0.26 -6.94
N ALA A 44 -3.65 -0.82 -6.03
CA ALA A 44 -2.82 -0.05 -5.14
C ALA A 44 -1.61 0.51 -5.89
N TRP A 45 -1.45 1.84 -5.92
CA TRP A 45 -0.17 2.46 -6.29
C TRP A 45 0.75 2.50 -5.07
N SER A 46 1.80 1.70 -4.99
CA SER A 46 2.32 0.77 -6.00
C SER A 46 2.80 -0.51 -5.33
N LEU A 47 3.17 -1.51 -6.14
CA LEU A 47 3.75 -2.74 -5.61
C LEU A 47 5.08 -2.47 -4.87
N LEU A 48 6.00 -1.75 -5.51
CA LEU A 48 7.34 -1.47 -5.00
C LEU A 48 7.54 0.03 -4.83
N ASP A 49 8.33 0.42 -3.82
CA ASP A 49 8.94 1.76 -3.83
C ASP A 49 9.69 1.96 -5.17
N ASN A 50 9.45 3.08 -5.83
CA ASN A 50 9.93 3.36 -7.18
C ASN A 50 10.34 4.83 -7.34
N PHE A 51 10.74 5.21 -8.56
CA PHE A 51 11.10 6.59 -8.89
C PHE A 51 9.82 7.42 -9.14
N GLU A 52 9.50 8.31 -8.22
CA GLU A 52 8.26 9.11 -8.26
C GLU A 52 8.46 10.42 -9.05
N TRP A 53 8.69 10.30 -10.36
CA TRP A 53 8.75 11.42 -11.30
C TRP A 53 9.66 12.57 -10.82
N ARG A 54 9.10 13.77 -10.62
CA ARG A 54 9.85 14.96 -10.17
C ARG A 54 10.39 14.81 -8.73
N LEU A 55 9.81 13.93 -7.92
CA LEU A 55 10.28 13.66 -6.56
C LEU A 55 11.41 12.63 -6.53
N GLY A 56 11.67 11.93 -7.64
CA GLY A 56 12.62 10.83 -7.68
C GLY A 56 12.38 9.82 -6.54
N TYR A 57 13.43 9.42 -5.84
CA TYR A 57 13.33 8.46 -4.72
C TYR A 57 13.03 9.10 -3.35
N THR A 58 12.65 10.38 -3.32
CA THR A 58 12.39 11.11 -2.05
C THR A 58 11.00 10.87 -1.47
N SER A 59 10.14 10.12 -2.18
CA SER A 59 8.84 9.67 -1.69
C SER A 59 8.67 8.18 -1.97
N ARG A 60 8.07 7.45 -1.02
CA ARG A 60 7.91 6.00 -1.04
C ARG A 60 6.44 5.62 -0.96
N PHE A 61 5.89 5.14 -2.08
CA PHE A 61 4.48 4.73 -2.20
C PHE A 61 4.24 3.22 -2.07
N GLY A 62 5.30 2.41 -2.21
CA GLY A 62 5.17 0.97 -2.38
C GLY A 62 4.60 0.26 -1.17
N LEU A 63 3.89 -0.84 -1.42
CA LEU A 63 3.57 -1.87 -0.41
C LEU A 63 4.84 -2.63 0.01
N VAL A 64 5.86 -2.66 -0.84
CA VAL A 64 7.16 -3.29 -0.59
C VAL A 64 8.23 -2.21 -0.53
N TYR A 65 8.98 -2.19 0.57
CA TYR A 65 10.16 -1.35 0.71
C TYR A 65 11.28 -1.87 -0.20
N VAL A 66 11.89 -0.98 -0.95
CA VAL A 66 13.10 -1.28 -1.74
C VAL A 66 14.28 -0.54 -1.14
N ASP A 67 15.30 -1.27 -0.73
CA ASP A 67 16.61 -0.68 -0.49
C ASP A 67 17.28 -0.44 -1.85
N PHE A 68 17.33 0.82 -2.27
CA PHE A 68 17.90 1.20 -3.57
C PHE A 68 19.42 1.01 -3.65
N LYS A 69 20.13 0.85 -2.53
CA LYS A 69 21.57 0.57 -2.53
C LYS A 69 21.86 -0.91 -2.78
N THR A 70 21.06 -1.79 -2.18
CA THR A 70 21.31 -3.24 -2.19
C THR A 70 20.37 -4.02 -3.11
N ASN A 71 19.32 -3.39 -3.62
CA ASN A 71 18.23 -4.05 -4.33
C ASN A 71 17.46 -5.08 -3.48
N MET A 72 17.58 -5.05 -2.16
CA MET A 72 16.78 -5.92 -1.30
C MET A 72 15.33 -5.40 -1.19
N ARG A 73 14.37 -6.34 -1.13
CA ARG A 73 12.92 -6.07 -1.09
C ARG A 73 12.33 -6.59 0.22
N TYR A 74 11.53 -5.76 0.88
CA TYR A 74 10.95 -6.07 2.18
C TYR A 74 9.46 -5.69 2.20
N PRO A 75 8.53 -6.66 2.27
CA PRO A 75 7.11 -6.35 2.39
C PRO A 75 6.84 -5.55 3.66
N LYS A 76 6.14 -4.41 3.54
CA LYS A 76 5.75 -3.56 4.67
C LYS A 76 4.52 -4.15 5.37
N GLU A 77 4.17 -3.65 6.55
CA GLU A 77 2.94 -4.03 7.26
C GLU A 77 1.70 -3.85 6.38
N SER A 78 1.64 -2.79 5.57
CA SER A 78 0.56 -2.59 4.60
C SER A 78 0.43 -3.69 3.56
N ALA A 79 1.52 -4.34 3.13
CA ALA A 79 1.44 -5.49 2.23
C ALA A 79 0.77 -6.69 2.91
N TYR A 80 1.13 -6.97 4.16
CA TYR A 80 0.51 -8.03 4.95
C TYR A 80 -0.95 -7.73 5.27
N TRP A 81 -1.27 -6.48 5.58
CA TRP A 81 -2.64 -6.03 5.75
C TRP A 81 -3.45 -6.23 4.47
N PHE A 82 -2.94 -5.82 3.32
CA PHE A 82 -3.61 -5.97 2.02
C PHE A 82 -3.84 -7.47 1.70
N LYS A 83 -2.82 -8.31 1.93
CA LYS A 83 -2.93 -9.77 1.81
C LYS A 83 -4.05 -10.32 2.68
N ASN A 84 -4.16 -9.88 3.93
CA ASN A 84 -5.19 -10.36 4.84
C ASN A 84 -6.58 -9.85 4.46
N MET A 85 -6.69 -8.59 4.04
CA MET A 85 -7.95 -7.99 3.55
C MET A 85 -8.49 -8.71 2.31
N LEU A 86 -7.60 -9.21 1.43
CA LEU A 86 -7.96 -9.98 0.24
C LEU A 86 -8.37 -11.43 0.53
N LYS A 87 -8.04 -11.97 1.71
CA LYS A 87 -8.45 -13.33 2.06
C LYS A 87 -9.97 -13.36 2.19
N ARG A 88 -10.62 -14.21 1.39
CA ARG A 88 -11.98 -14.66 1.71
C ARG A 88 -11.91 -15.63 2.87
N GLU A 89 -12.72 -15.41 3.90
CA GLU A 89 -13.03 -16.47 4.85
C GLU A 89 -13.74 -17.59 4.08
N LYS A 90 -13.20 -18.80 4.16
CA LYS A 90 -13.94 -19.99 3.75
C LYS A 90 -14.95 -20.24 4.86
N ASN A 91 -16.20 -19.85 4.64
CA ASN A 91 -17.28 -20.33 5.47
C ASN A 91 -17.40 -21.83 5.18
N ASN A 92 -17.08 -22.66 6.18
CA ASN A 92 -17.39 -24.09 6.19
C ASN A 92 -18.89 -24.28 6.46
#